data_AF-A0A8W8L1W8-F1
#
_entry.id   AF-A0A8W8L1W8-F1
#
_cell.length_a   1.000
_cell.length_b   1.000
_cell.length_c   1.000
_cell.angle_alpha   90.00
_cell.angle_beta   90.00
_cell.angle_gamma   90.00
#
_symmetry.space_group_name_H-M   'P 1'
#
loop_
_entity.id
_entity.type
_entity.pdbx_description
1 polymer ?
#
loop_
_entity_poly.entity_id
_entity_poly.type
_entity_poly.pdbx_seq_one_letter_code
_entity_poly.pdbx_strand_id
1 'polypeptide(L)' 'MVIDALLLCFCHDTDINDGSPERRYYASVSLQKYIEEGSNQITAISKGDEEPASPEAARL' A
#
# COMPACT_ATOMS: atom_id res chain seq x y z
N MET A 1 6.49 14.89 -14.33
CA MET A 1 5.33 14.62 -15.22
C MET A 1 4.04 14.82 -14.42
N VAL A 2 2.87 14.93 -15.06
CA VAL A 2 1.59 15.20 -14.35
C VAL A 2 1.25 14.13 -13.31
N ILE A 3 1.58 12.87 -13.59
CA ILE A 3 1.34 11.73 -12.69
C ILE A 3 2.17 11.88 -11.41
N ASP A 4 3.46 12.22 -11.54
CA ASP A 4 4.34 12.41 -10.38
C ASP A 4 3.83 13.53 -9.46
N ALA A 5 3.33 14.63 -10.07
CA ALA A 5 2.77 15.74 -9.31
C ALA A 5 1.50 15.34 -8.55
N LEU A 6 0.60 14.58 -9.20
CA LEU A 6 -0.62 14.07 -8.56
C LEU A 6 -0.29 13.11 -7.40
N LEU A 7 0.70 12.23 -7.59
CA LEU A 7 1.16 11.33 -6.53
C LEU A 7 1.74 12.12 -5.35
N LEU A 8 2.56 13.13 -5.62
CA LEU A 8 3.15 13.97 -4.57
C LEU A 8 2.07 14.72 -3.77
N CYS A 9 1.07 15.28 -4.47
CA CYS A 9 -0.08 15.92 -3.82
C CYS A 9 -0.89 14.94 -2.97
N PHE A 10 -1.10 13.71 -3.46
CA PHE A 10 -1.77 12.66 -2.69
C PHE A 10 -0.99 12.32 -1.41
N CYS A 11 0.32 12.07 -1.52
CA CYS A 11 1.16 11.76 -0.35
C CYS A 11 1.14 12.88 0.68
N HIS A 12 1.23 14.14 0.23
CA HIS A 12 1.17 15.30 1.12
C HIS A 12 -0.19 15.42 1.81
N ASP A 13 -1.29 15.21 1.08
CA ASP A 13 -2.65 15.19 1.63
C ASP A 13 -2.80 14.14 2.73
N THR A 14 -2.30 12.93 2.51
CA THR A 14 -2.36 11.84 3.51
C THR A 14 -1.42 12.03 4.70
N ASP A 15 -0.39 12.88 4.59
CA ASP A 15 0.57 13.14 5.67
C ASP A 15 0.05 14.20 6.64
N ILE A 16 -0.62 15.24 6.14
CA ILE A 16 -1.06 16.38 6.95
C ILE A 16 -2.53 16.28 7.40
N ASN A 17 -3.37 15.56 6.65
CA ASN A 17 -4.78 15.38 6.96
C ASN A 17 -5.03 14.00 7.57
N ASP A 18 -6.05 13.91 8.42
CA ASP A 18 -6.42 12.68 9.14
C ASP A 18 -7.83 12.18 8.80
N GLY A 19 -8.55 12.91 7.96
CA GLY A 19 -9.93 12.61 7.57
C GLY A 19 -10.99 13.13 8.54
N SER A 20 -10.60 13.83 9.61
CA SER A 20 -11.53 14.49 10.52
C SER A 20 -12.28 15.65 9.84
N PRO A 21 -13.42 16.11 10.39
CA PRO A 21 -14.16 17.24 9.82
C PRO A 21 -13.32 18.51 9.65
N GLU A 22 -12.33 18.72 10.52
CA GLU A 22 -11.41 19.86 10.54
C GLU A 22 -10.19 19.67 9.61
N ARG A 23 -9.84 18.41 9.30
CA ARG A 23 -8.69 18.03 8.44
C ARG A 23 -9.08 16.92 7.49
N ARG A 24 -10.00 17.24 6.57
CA ARG A 24 -10.50 16.29 5.57
C ARG A 24 -9.44 16.03 4.52
N TYR A 25 -9.41 14.81 4.02
CA TYR A 25 -8.67 14.51 2.80
C TYR A 25 -9.26 15.26 1.60
N TYR A 26 -8.38 15.78 0.76
CA TYR A 26 -8.73 16.37 -0.53
C TYR A 26 -8.84 15.30 -1.61
N ALA A 27 -8.07 14.23 -1.50
CA ALA A 27 -8.18 13.06 -2.34
C ALA A 27 -9.53 12.37 -2.15
N SER A 28 -10.08 11.81 -3.24
CA SER A 28 -11.31 11.05 -3.15
C SER A 28 -11.10 9.73 -2.39
N VAL A 29 -12.13 9.30 -1.66
CA VAL A 29 -12.12 8.00 -0.96
C VAL A 29 -11.87 6.84 -1.91
N SER A 30 -12.35 6.92 -3.15
CA SER A 30 -12.11 5.90 -4.18
C SER A 30 -10.63 5.78 -4.56
N LEU A 31 -9.92 6.92 -4.63
CA LEU A 31 -8.50 6.95 -4.96
C LEU A 31 -7.66 6.35 -3.82
N GLN A 32 -7.97 6.71 -2.57
CA GLN A 32 -7.31 6.11 -1.40
C GLN A 32 -7.43 4.59 -1.39
N LYS A 33 -8.66 4.08 -1.54
CA LYS A 33 -8.91 2.62 -1.59
C LYS A 33 -8.13 1.93 -2.70
N TYR A 34 -8.12 2.51 -3.89
CA TYR A 34 -7.39 1.95 -5.02
C TYR A 34 -5.87 1.85 -4.74
N ILE A 35 -5.29 2.89 -4.14
CA ILE A 35 -3.87 2.91 -3.78
C ILE A 35 -3.56 1.92 -2.66
N GLU A 36 -4.41 1.82 -1.63
CA GLU A 36 -4.25 0.85 -0.53
C GLU A 36 -4.33 -0.59 -1.02
N GLU A 37 -5.32 -0.91 -1.87
CA GLU A 37 -5.48 -2.24 -2.49
C GLU A 37 -4.25 -2.60 -3.34
N GLY A 38 -3.77 -1.67 -4.16
CA GLY A 38 -2.56 -1.85 -4.97
C GLY A 38 -1.32 -2.09 -4.09
N SER A 39 -1.13 -1.29 -3.04
CA SER A 39 -0.01 -1.44 -2.10
C SER A 39 -0.01 -2.81 -1.40
N ASN A 40 -1.19 -3.28 -0.98
CA ASN A 40 -1.36 -4.58 -0.35
C ASN A 40 -1.02 -5.73 -1.32
N GLN A 41 -1.44 -5.63 -2.58
CA GLN A 41 -1.12 -6.62 -3.62
C GLN A 41 0.39 -6.66 -3.91
N ILE A 42 1.05 -5.51 -4.05
CA ILE A 42 2.50 -5.42 -4.26
C ILE A 42 3.26 -6.03 -3.07
N THR A 43 2.79 -5.75 -1.85
CA THR A 43 3.39 -6.31 -0.63
C THR A 43 3.21 -7.83 -0.56
N ALA A 44 2.05 -8.36 -0.98
CA ALA A 44 1.80 -9.79 -1.02
C ALA A 44 2.70 -10.51 -2.04
N ILE A 45 2.90 -9.92 -3.22
CA ILE A 45 3.84 -10.43 -4.23
C ILE A 45 5.28 -10.43 -3.68
N SER A 46 5.65 -9.40 -2.93
CA SER A 46 7.00 -9.28 -2.34
C SER A 46 7.26 -10.28 -1.21
N LYS A 47 6.23 -10.93 -0.66
CA LYS A 47 6.34 -11.87 0.47
C LYS A 47 6.32 -13.35 0.05
N GLY A 48 6.15 -13.67 -1.23
CA GLY A 48 6.07 -15.05 -1.71
C GLY A 48 7.35 -15.51 -2.40
N ASP A 49 8.28 -16.08 -1.61
CA ASP A 49 9.18 -17.21 -1.97
C ASP A 49 9.91 -17.77 -0.73
N GLU A 50 9.25 -17.84 0.43
CA GLU A 50 9.68 -18.81 1.47
C GLU A 50 8.97 -20.14 1.20
N GLU A 51 9.66 -20.99 0.43
CA GLU A 51 9.28 -22.39 0.22
C GLU A 51 9.17 -23.08 1.60
N PRO A 52 8.04 -23.73 1.95
CA PRO A 52 7.94 -24.43 3.21
C PRO A 52 8.96 -25.58 3.21
N ALA A 53 9.92 -25.53 4.13
CA ALA A 53 10.93 -26.56 4.31
C ALA A 53 10.27 -27.94 4.36
N SER A 54 10.52 -28.75 3.32
CA SER A 54 10.03 -30.11 3.23
C SER A 54 10.46 -30.90 4.47
N PRO A 55 9.54 -31.61 5.17
CA PRO A 55 9.84 -32.36 6.40
C PRO A 55 10.74 -33.60 6.19
N GLU A 56 11.34 -33.78 5.01
CA GLU A 56 12.16 -34.95 4.67
C GLU A 56 13.61 -34.88 5.16
N ALA A 57 14.10 -33.73 5.64
CA ALA A 57 15.48 -33.57 6.12
C ALA A 57 15.76 -34.12 7.54
N ALA A 58 14.74 -34.59 8.26
CA ALA A 58 14.88 -35.06 9.65
C ALA A 58 15.12 -36.58 9.80
N ARG A 59 15.43 -37.30 8.70
CA ARG A 59 15.56 -38.78 8.69
C ARG A 59 16.90 -39.32 8.17
N LEU A 60 17.97 -38.53 8.17
CA LEU A 60 19.33 -39.04 7.94
C LEU A 60 20.18 -38.91 9.21
#